data_AF-H3RHJ1-F1
#
_entry.id   AF-H3RHJ1-F1
#
_cell.length_a   1.000
_cell.length_b   1.000
_cell.length_c   1.000
_cell.angle_alpha   90.00
_cell.angle_beta   90.00
_cell.angle_gamma   90.00
#
_symmetry.space_group_name_H-M   'P 1'
#
loop_
_entity.id
_entity.type
_entity.pdbx_description
1 polymer ?
#
loop_
_entity_poly.entity_id
_entity_poly.type
_entity_poly.pdbx_seq_one_letter_code
_entity_poly.pdbx_strand_id
1 'polypeptide(L)' 'MTIAQQLEQKGIEKGIQLGEQRGLEKGRSEGERAAALKIARTMLQNGLHPRVVAEMTALSDDDLAQLCH' A
#
# COMPACT_ATOMS: atom_id res chain seq x y z
N MET A 1 -9.84 23.97 -33.50
CA MET A 1 -9.25 23.96 -32.14
C MET A 1 -8.05 24.90 -32.13
N THR A 2 -7.88 25.70 -31.07
CA THR A 2 -6.71 26.57 -30.93
C THR A 2 -5.55 25.83 -30.25
N ILE A 3 -4.32 26.30 -30.45
CA ILE A 3 -3.11 25.73 -29.84
C ILE A 3 -3.23 25.72 -28.31
N ALA A 4 -3.83 26.76 -27.72
CA ALA A 4 -4.07 26.84 -26.29
C ALA A 4 -5.01 25.73 -25.77
N GLN A 5 -6.11 25.44 -26.49
CA GLN A 5 -7.04 24.37 -26.13
C GLN A 5 -6.39 22.98 -26.22
N GLN A 6 -5.50 22.77 -27.19
CA GLN A 6 -4.76 21.50 -27.31
C GLN A 6 -3.75 21.31 -26.17
N LEU A 7 -3.11 22.38 -25.71
CA LEU A 7 -2.19 22.33 -24.58
C LEU A 7 -2.94 22.07 -23.26
N GLU A 8 -4.10 22.69 -23.06
CA GLU A 8 -4.96 22.47 -21.89
C GLU A 8 -5.44 21.02 -21.83
N GLN A 9 -5.97 20.46 -22.93
CA GLN A 9 -6.38 19.06 -22.99
C GLN A 9 -5.24 18.10 -22.67
N LYS A 10 -4.05 18.33 -23.23
CA LYS A 10 -2.86 17.51 -22.91
C LYS A 10 -2.43 17.64 -21.46
N GLY A 11 -2.59 18.81 -20.86
CA GLY A 11 -2.30 19.04 -19.43
C GLY A 11 -3.24 18.23 -18.53
N ILE A 12 -4.54 18.25 -18.84
CA ILE A 12 -5.56 17.50 -18.10
C ILE A 12 -5.33 16.00 -18.24
N GLU A 13 -5.12 15.50 -19.46
CA GLU A 13 -4.88 14.07 -19.72
C GLU A 13 -3.66 13.56 -18.95
N LYS A 14 -2.54 14.30 -18.99
CA LYS A 14 -1.34 13.95 -18.20
C LYS A 14 -1.59 14.00 -16.69
N GLY A 15 -2.37 14.98 -16.23
CA GLY A 15 -2.72 15.11 -14.82
C GLY A 15 -3.52 13.91 -14.31
N ILE A 16 -4.52 13.47 -15.09
CA ILE A 16 -5.33 12.29 -14.77
C ILE A 16 -4.46 11.04 -14.78
N GLN A 17 -3.67 10.80 -15.83
CA GLN A 17 -2.79 9.64 -15.92
C GLN A 17 -1.81 9.55 -14.75
N LEU A 18 -1.19 10.67 -14.37
CA LEU A 18 -0.27 10.70 -13.23
C LEU A 18 -1.01 10.46 -11.91
N GLY A 19 -2.21 11.02 -11.76
CA GLY A 19 -3.06 10.82 -10.59
C GLY A 19 -3.46 9.35 -10.41
N GLU A 20 -3.92 8.71 -11.49
CA GLU A 20 -4.31 7.29 -11.49
C GLU A 20 -3.11 6.39 -11.18
N GLN A 21 -1.96 6.63 -11.80
CA GLN A 21 -0.76 5.84 -11.56
C GLN A 21 -0.32 5.92 -10.09
N ARG A 22 -0.24 7.14 -9.53
CA ARG A 22 0.12 7.34 -8.12
C ARG A 22 -0.92 6.74 -7.18
N GLY A 23 -2.20 6.88 -7.50
CA GLY A 23 -3.30 6.31 -6.71
C GLY A 23 -3.23 4.79 -6.66
N LEU A 24 -2.98 4.15 -7.80
CA LEU A 24 -2.88 2.69 -7.90
C LEU A 24 -1.64 2.15 -7.17
N GLU A 25 -0.48 2.80 -7.33
CA GLU A 25 0.74 2.41 -6.62
C GLU A 25 0.58 2.53 -5.10
N LYS A 26 0.05 3.66 -4.64
CA LYS A 26 -0.22 3.89 -3.21
C LYS A 26 -1.24 2.90 -2.67
N GLY A 27 -2.36 2.71 -3.37
CA GLY A 27 -3.41 1.77 -2.96
C GLY A 27 -2.92 0.33 -2.91
N ARG A 28 -2.06 -0.07 -3.85
CA ARG A 28 -1.43 -1.40 -3.83
C ARG A 28 -0.50 -1.58 -2.63
N SER A 29 0.39 -0.62 -2.38
CA SER A 29 1.31 -0.69 -1.24
C SER A 29 0.58 -0.69 0.10
N GLU A 30 -0.43 0.18 0.27
CA GLU A 30 -1.26 0.21 1.48
C GLU A 30 -2.05 -1.09 1.64
N GLY A 31 -2.60 -1.65 0.55
CA GLY A 31 -3.32 -2.91 0.56
C GLY A 31 -2.44 -4.12 0.91
N GLU A 32 -1.25 -4.20 0.32
CA GLU A 32 -0.26 -5.25 0.63
C GLU A 32 0.15 -5.18 2.11
N ARG A 33 0.42 -3.98 2.64
CA ARG A 33 0.74 -3.79 4.06
C ARG A 33 -0.43 -4.16 4.96
N ALA A 34 -1.65 -3.74 4.64
CA ALA A 34 -2.85 -4.07 5.42
C ALA A 34 -3.12 -5.58 5.43
N ALA A 35 -2.90 -6.26 4.30
CA ALA A 35 -3.03 -7.71 4.20
C ALA A 35 -1.97 -8.43 5.07
N ALA A 36 -0.70 -8.00 4.99
CA ALA A 36 0.38 -8.55 5.81
C ALA A 36 0.10 -8.41 7.31
N LEU A 37 -0.35 -7.22 7.76
CA LEU A 37 -0.74 -6.98 9.16
C LEU A 37 -1.90 -7.86 9.60
N LYS A 38 -2.92 -8.04 8.75
CA LYS A 38 -4.06 -8.92 9.05
C LYS A 38 -3.62 -10.37 9.21
N ILE A 39 -2.77 -10.86 8.32
CA ILE A 39 -2.22 -12.22 8.39
C ILE A 39 -1.38 -12.38 9.67
N ALA A 40 -0.49 -11.44 9.95
CA ALA A 40 0.35 -11.44 11.14
C ALA A 40 -0.46 -11.49 12.43
N ARG A 41 -1.53 -10.68 12.52
CA ARG A 41 -2.45 -10.68 13.66
C ARG A 41 -3.09 -12.05 13.86
N THR A 42 -3.57 -12.68 12.79
CA THR A 42 -4.16 -14.03 12.86
C THR A 42 -3.11 -15.07 13.25
N MET A 43 -1.88 -14.98 12.76
CA MET A 43 -0.79 -15.89 13.15
C MET A 43 -0.46 -15.77 14.65
N LEU A 44 -0.33 -14.55 15.17
CA LEU A 44 -0.08 -14.30 16.59
C LEU A 44 -1.23 -14.82 17.47
N GLN A 45 -2.48 -14.61 17.06
CA GLN A 45 -3.66 -15.15 17.75
C GLN A 45 -3.69 -16.69 17.78
N ASN A 46 -3.15 -17.33 16.75
CA ASN A 46 -3.00 -18.79 16.68
C ASN A 46 -1.77 -19.30 17.46
N GLY A 47 -1.06 -18.43 18.18
CA GLY A 47 0.07 -18.81 19.04
C GLY A 47 1.41 -18.93 18.31
N LEU A 48 1.53 -18.43 17.08
CA LEU A 48 2.84 -18.38 16.40
C LEU A 48 3.75 -17.35 17.09
N HIS A 49 5.02 -17.71 17.24
CA HIS A 49 6.01 -16.82 17.86
C HIS A 49 6.26 -15.58 16.98
N PRO A 50 6.35 -14.37 17.54
CA PRO A 50 6.52 -13.11 16.78
C PRO A 50 7.65 -13.15 15.76
N ARG A 51 8.79 -13.75 16.12
CA ARG A 51 9.93 -13.95 15.21
C ARG A 51 9.57 -14.74 13.94
N VAL A 52 8.77 -15.79 14.06
CA VAL A 52 8.32 -16.60 12.90
C VAL A 52 7.32 -15.81 12.06
N VAL A 53 6.46 -15.04 12.70
CA VAL A 53 5.51 -14.16 12.03
C VAL A 53 6.25 -13.06 11.23
N ALA A 54 7.30 -12.46 11.79
CA ALA A 54 8.14 -11.47 11.12
C ALA A 54 8.76 -12.03 9.83
N GLU A 55 9.35 -13.24 9.91
CA GLU A 55 9.95 -13.92 8.76
C GLU A 55 8.92 -14.24 7.66
N MET A 56 7.70 -14.64 8.03
CA MET A 56 6.66 -15.02 7.06
C MET A 56 5.90 -13.84 6.44
N THR A 57 5.79 -12.73 7.16
CA THR A 57 4.99 -11.57 6.72
C THR A 57 5.83 -10.39 6.24
N ALA A 58 7.16 -10.50 6.33
CA ALA A 58 8.12 -9.45 6.02
C ALA A 58 7.83 -8.14 6.78
N LEU A 59 7.22 -8.25 7.96
CA LEU A 59 6.93 -7.15 8.86
C LEU A 59 8.09 -6.95 9.82
N SER A 60 8.32 -5.70 10.22
CA SER A 60 9.34 -5.37 11.23
C SER A 60 8.82 -5.72 12.62
N ASP A 61 9.72 -5.89 13.59
CA ASP A 61 9.33 -6.07 14.99
C ASP A 61 8.45 -4.91 15.51
N ASP A 62 8.71 -3.68 15.06
CA ASP A 62 7.86 -2.51 15.36
C ASP A 62 6.44 -2.64 14.81
N ASP A 63 6.28 -3.16 13.58
CA ASP A 63 4.96 -3.39 12.98
C ASP A 63 4.19 -4.47 13.75
N LEU A 64 4.89 -5.51 14.22
CA LEU A 64 4.31 -6.58 15.04
C LEU A 64 4.00 -6.11 16.47
N ALA A 65 4.82 -5.25 17.06
CA ALA A 65 4.59 -4.69 18.38
C ALA A 65 3.28 -3.89 18.44
N GLN A 66 2.92 -3.20 17.35
CA GLN A 66 1.63 -2.50 17.23
C GLN A 66 0.41 -3.46 17.16
N LEU A 67 0.62 -4.72 16.77
CA LEU A 67 -0.44 -5.73 16.70
C LEU A 67 -0.66 -6.49 18.03
N CYS A 68 0.29 -6.40 18.95
CA CYS A 68 0.25 -7.05 20.27
C CYS A 68 -0.41 -6.19 21.38
N HIS A 69 -1.01 -5.06 21.02
CA HIS A 69 -1.68 -4.14 21.95
C HIS A 69 -3.15 -4.48 22.23
#